data_AF-A0A519TM11-F1
#
_entry.id   AF-A0A519TM11-F1
#
_cell.length_a   1.000
_cell.length_b   1.000
_cell.length_c   1.000
_cell.angle_alpha   90.00
_cell.angle_beta   90.00
_cell.angle_gamma   90.00
#
_symmetry.space_group_name_H-M   'P 1'
#
loop_
_entity.id
_entity.type
_entity.pdbx_description
1 polymer ?
#
loop_
_entity_poly.entity_id
_entity_poly.type
_entity_poly.pdbx_seq_one_letter_code
_entity_poly.pdbx_strand_id
1 'polypeptide(L)' 'MSVLLDFINAEGQERRASFPKFAAGDTINVHVKIREGNKERIQQFQGV' A
#
# COMPACT_ATOMS: atom_id res chain seq x y z
N MET A 1 1.42 -27.90 3.37
CA MET A 1 2.22 -27.00 2.51
C MET A 1 1.55 -25.63 2.48
N SER A 2 1.66 -24.86 3.58
CA SER A 2 1.03 -23.53 3.71
C SER A 2 1.83 -22.63 4.65
N VAL A 3 2.47 -23.24 5.66
CA VAL A 3 3.23 -22.57 6.74
C VAL A 3 4.32 -21.60 6.24
N LEU A 4 5.02 -21.92 5.15
CA LEU A 4 6.07 -21.07 4.60
C LEU A 4 5.51 -19.83 3.88
N LEU A 5 4.35 -19.96 3.25
CA LEU A 5 3.71 -18.86 2.55
C LEU A 5 3.12 -17.86 3.56
N ASP A 6 2.56 -18.36 4.66
CA ASP A 6 2.01 -17.54 5.74
C ASP A 6 3.09 -16.72 6.45
N PHE A 7 4.27 -17.30 6.69
CA PHE A 7 5.40 -16.61 7.31
C PHE A 7 5.91 -15.44 6.47
N ILE A 8 6.04 -15.62 5.15
CA ILE A 8 6.46 -14.56 4.21
C ILE A 8 5.40 -13.45 4.14
N ASN A 9 4.12 -13.79 4.16
CA ASN A 9 3.05 -12.79 4.11
C ASN A 9 2.97 -11.93 5.38
N ALA A 10 3.35 -12.47 6.55
CA ALA A 10 3.26 -11.77 7.83
C ALA A 10 4.07 -10.45 7.86
N GLU A 11 5.25 -10.41 7.24
CA GLU A 11 6.08 -9.19 7.18
C GLU A 11 5.40 -8.02 6.43
N GLY A 12 4.55 -8.34 5.45
CA GLY A 12 3.77 -7.35 4.70
C GLY A 12 2.57 -6.80 5.46
N GLN A 13 2.09 -7.50 6.48
CA GLN A 13 0.86 -7.14 7.20
C GLN A 13 1.07 -5.98 8.16
N GLU A 14 2.23 -5.88 8.82
CA GLU A 14 2.53 -4.75 9.73
C GLU A 14 2.49 -3.41 9.00
N ARG A 15 3.03 -3.36 7.78
CA ARG A 15 3.02 -2.16 6.93
C ARG A 15 1.61 -1.82 6.43
N ARG A 16 0.73 -2.80 6.27
CA ARG A 16 -0.66 -2.58 5.86
C ARG A 16 -1.53 -2.12 7.03
N ALA A 17 -1.22 -2.54 8.25
CA ALA A 17 -1.94 -2.15 9.45
C ALA A 17 -1.82 -0.65 9.80
N SER A 18 -0.85 0.06 9.23
CA SER A 18 -0.70 1.51 9.42
C SER A 18 -1.64 2.35 8.55
N PHE A 19 -2.28 1.76 7.54
CA PHE A 19 -3.26 2.46 6.71
C PHE A 19 -4.63 2.49 7.41
N PRO A 20 -5.45 3.53 7.16
CA PRO A 20 -6.82 3.55 7.63
C PRO A 20 -7.61 2.40 7.03
N LYS A 21 -8.63 1.93 7.76
CA LYS A 21 -9.59 0.96 7.23
C LYS A 21 -10.46 1.65 6.19
N PHE A 22 -10.66 1.01 5.05
CA PHE A 22 -11.59 1.43 3.99
C PHE A 22 -12.30 0.19 3.43
N ALA A 23 -13.45 0.42 2.80
CA ALA A 23 -14.29 -0.60 2.20
C ALA A 23 -14.53 -0.31 0.71
N ALA A 24 -15.12 -1.28 0.00
CA ALA A 24 -15.50 -1.10 -1.39
C ALA A 24 -16.52 0.04 -1.52
N GLY A 25 -16.26 0.99 -2.42
CA GLY A 25 -17.10 2.17 -2.62
C GLY A 25 -16.64 3.42 -1.87
N ASP A 26 -15.63 3.32 -1.00
CA ASP A 26 -15.04 4.49 -0.35
C ASP A 26 -14.16 5.27 -1.33
N THR A 27 -14.31 6.59 -1.37
CA THR A 27 -13.39 7.44 -2.12
C THR A 27 -12.09 7.60 -1.35
N ILE A 28 -10.97 7.14 -1.91
CA ILE A 28 -9.65 7.23 -1.29
C ILE A 28 -8.71 8.10 -2.12
N ASN A 29 -7.75 8.76 -1.44
CA ASN A 29 -6.66 9.50 -2.07
C ASN A 29 -5.32 8.85 -1.74
N VAL A 30 -4.69 8.25 -2.74
CA VAL A 30 -3.45 7.48 -2.62
C VAL A 30 -2.27 8.36 -3.04
N HIS A 31 -1.28 8.49 -2.15
CA HIS A 31 -0.06 9.23 -2.40
C HIS A 31 1.06 8.27 -2.79
N VAL A 32 1.42 8.24 -4.07
CA VAL A 32 2.48 7.38 -4.60
C VAL A 32 3.78 8.16 -4.67
N LYS A 33 4.84 7.60 -4.06
CA LYS A 33 6.19 8.12 -4.23
C LYS A 33 6.80 7.57 -5.52
N ILE A 34 7.11 8.46 -6.46
CA ILE A 34 7.74 8.13 -7.74
C ILE A 34 9.19 8.59 -7.70
N ARG A 35 10.11 7.69 -8.04
CA ARG A 35 11.54 7.98 -8.15
C ARG A 35 12.02 7.63 -9.56
N GLU A 36 12.51 8.63 -10.27
CA GLU A 36 13.06 8.51 -11.63
C GLU A 36 14.51 8.97 -11.61
N GLY A 37 15.43 8.00 -11.49
CA GLY A 37 16.85 8.27 -11.24
C GLY A 37 17.07 9.05 -9.95
N ASN A 38 17.53 10.31 -10.09
CA ASN A 38 17.80 11.22 -8.98
C ASN A 38 16.63 12.17 -8.65
N LYS A 39 15.53 12.13 -9.41
CA LYS A 39 14.35 12.97 -9.14
C LYS A 39 13.30 12.17 -8.39
N GLU A 40 12.71 12.78 -7.37
CA GLU A 40 11.63 12.20 -6.58
C GLU A 40 10.43 13.14 -6.55
N ARG A 41 9.22 12.60 -6.67
CA ARG A 41 7.95 13.33 -6.54
C ARG A 41 6.88 12.48 -5.87
N ILE A 42 5.91 13.13 -5.25
CA ILE A 42 4.69 12.48 -4.79
C ILE A 42 3.59 12.76 -5.80
N GLN A 43 2.93 11.71 -6.27
CA GLN A 43 1.77 11.81 -7.15
C GLN A 43 0.53 11.31 -6.43
N GLN A 44 -0.54 12.10 -6.47
CA GLN A 44 -1.84 11.77 -5.87
C GLN A 44 -2.74 11.11 -6.90
N PHE A 45 -3.42 10.03 -6.49
CA PHE A 45 -4.47 9.37 -7.25
C PHE A 45 -5.71 9.28 -6.39
N GLN A 46 -6.82 9.87 -6.84
CA GLN A 46 -8.09 9.83 -6.13
C GLN A 46 -9.14 9.09 -6.95
N GLY A 47 -9.90 8.22 -6.30
CA GLY A 47 -10.93 7.40 -6.95
C GLY A 47 -11.81 6.70 -5.93
N VAL A 48 -12.78 5.94 -6.43
CA VAL A 48 -13.76 5.13 -5.69
C VAL A 48 -13.35 3.66 -5.75
#